data_AF-A0A944C0E2-F1
#
_entry.id   AF-A0A944C0E2-F1
#
_cell.length_a   1.000
_cell.length_b   1.000
_cell.length_c   1.000
_cell.angle_alpha   90.00
_cell.angle_beta   90.00
_cell.angle_gamma   90.00
#
_symmetry.space_group_name_H-M   'P 1'
#
loop_
_entity.id
_entity.type
_entity.pdbx_description
1 polymer ?
#
loop_
_entity_poly.entity_id
_entity_poly.type
_entity_poly.pdbx_seq_one_letter_code
_entity_poly.pdbx_strand_id
1 'polypeptide(L)'
;AFYALTGFKCPGCGSQRAIHALLHADVLAAIRYNALLVFSLPFIALLLTNRYWRGHFPRFYTRLNSTIVTVIAAIIVVLWWLLRNLLNL
;
A
#
# COMPACT_ATOMS: atom_id res chain seq x y z
N ALA A 1 -16.30 -3.73 -15.59
CA ALA A 1 -16.65 -2.31 -15.81
C ALA A 1 -15.40 -1.42 -15.96
N PHE A 2 -14.57 -1.19 -14.92
CA PHE A 2 -13.44 -0.24 -14.99
C PHE A 2 -12.47 -0.46 -16.17
N TYR A 3 -11.96 -1.69 -16.33
CA TYR A 3 -11.03 -2.01 -17.43
C TYR A 3 -11.65 -1.79 -18.81
N ALA A 4 -12.95 -2.09 -18.97
CA ALA A 4 -13.65 -1.89 -20.24
C ALA A 4 -13.85 -0.41 -20.57
N LEU A 5 -13.86 0.48 -19.57
CA LEU A 5 -14.07 1.91 -19.74
C LEU A 5 -12.75 2.69 -19.93
N THR A 6 -11.67 2.25 -19.29
CA THR A 6 -10.40 3.00 -19.27
C THR A 6 -9.26 2.29 -20.00
N GLY A 7 -9.35 0.98 -20.20
CA GLY A 7 -8.22 0.16 -20.63
C GLY A 7 -7.15 -0.06 -19.55
N PHE A 8 -7.29 0.56 -18.38
CA PHE A 8 -6.34 0.43 -17.26
C PHE A 8 -6.79 -0.64 -16.26
N LYS A 9 -5.82 -1.38 -15.69
CA LYS A 9 -6.05 -2.23 -14.52
C LYS A 9 -6.52 -1.35 -13.35
N CYS A 10 -7.59 -1.80 -12.69
CA CYS A 10 -8.17 -1.12 -11.53
C CYS A 10 -7.13 -0.93 -10.40
N PRO A 11 -6.99 0.28 -9.82
CA PRO A 11 -5.93 0.61 -8.87
C PRO A 11 -6.00 -0.20 -7.57
N GLY A 12 -7.20 -0.62 -7.15
CA GLY A 12 -7.42 -1.36 -5.90
C GLY A 12 -7.63 -2.88 -6.05
N CYS A 13 -7.93 -3.38 -7.26
CA CYS A 13 -8.41 -4.75 -7.43
C CYS A 13 -7.34 -5.82 -7.12
N GLY A 14 -6.06 -5.50 -7.32
CA GLY A 14 -4.95 -6.35 -6.88
C GLY A 14 -4.79 -6.37 -5.36
N SER A 15 -5.09 -5.27 -4.67
CA SER A 15 -4.99 -5.19 -3.21
C SER A 15 -5.98 -6.09 -2.52
N GLN A 16 -7.24 -6.16 -2.99
CA GLN A 16 -8.25 -7.05 -2.42
C GLN A 16 -7.81 -8.52 -2.51
N ARG A 17 -7.27 -8.95 -3.66
CA ARG A 17 -6.76 -10.33 -3.83
C ARG A 17 -5.52 -10.60 -2.98
N ALA A 18 -4.63 -9.61 -2.87
CA ALA A 18 -3.45 -9.73 -2.01
C ALA A 18 -3.86 -9.88 -0.53
N ILE A 19 -4.80 -9.07 -0.05
CA ILE A 19 -5.33 -9.19 1.32
C ILE A 19 -6.00 -10.56 1.53
N HIS A 20 -6.83 -11.00 0.58
CA HIS A 20 -7.44 -12.33 0.63
C HIS A 20 -6.39 -13.44 0.74
N ALA A 21 -5.33 -13.39 -0.06
CA ALA A 21 -4.23 -14.36 0.01
C ALA A 21 -3.48 -14.31 1.35
N LEU A 22 -3.19 -13.11 1.87
CA LEU A 22 -2.57 -12.94 3.20
C LEU A 22 -3.42 -13.53 4.32
N LEU A 23 -4.75 -13.38 4.26
CA LEU A 23 -5.67 -13.97 5.23
C LEU A 23 -5.66 -15.52 5.21
N HIS A 24 -5.26 -16.12 4.09
CA HIS A 24 -5.06 -17.57 3.95
C HIS A 24 -3.60 -17.99 4.15
N ALA A 25 -2.75 -17.08 4.66
CA ALA A 25 -1.30 -17.28 4.82
C ALA A 25 -0.53 -17.58 3.51
N ASP A 26 -1.11 -17.28 2.34
CA ASP A 26 -0.43 -17.42 1.05
C ASP A 26 0.30 -16.11 0.68
N VAL A 27 1.50 -15.97 1.23
CA VAL A 27 2.34 -14.78 1.04
C VAL A 27 2.82 -14.66 -0.41
N LEU A 28 3.12 -15.79 -1.06
CA LEU A 28 3.63 -15.78 -2.43
C LEU A 28 2.56 -15.30 -3.41
N ALA A 29 1.32 -15.78 -3.29
CA ALA A 29 0.20 -15.27 -4.08
C ALA A 29 -0.07 -13.79 -3.77
N ALA A 30 0.02 -13.37 -2.51
CA ALA A 30 -0.17 -11.97 -2.15
C ALA A 30 0.83 -11.03 -2.84
N ILE A 31 2.11 -11.41 -2.87
CA ILE A 31 3.17 -10.65 -3.57
C ILE A 31 2.87 -10.57 -5.07
N ARG A 32 2.43 -11.68 -5.68
CA ARG A 32 2.05 -11.70 -7.10
C ARG A 32 0.86 -10.80 -7.40
N TYR A 33 -0.10 -10.68 -6.49
CA TYR A 33 -1.27 -9.81 -6.70
C TYR A 33 -0.95 -8.32 -6.48
N ASN A 34 -0.17 -8.00 -5.45
CA ASN A 34 0.28 -6.64 -5.17
C ASN A 34 1.51 -6.60 -4.24
N ALA A 35 2.71 -6.68 -4.83
CA ALA A 35 3.97 -6.61 -4.09
C ALA A 35 4.09 -5.33 -3.23
N LEU A 36 3.71 -4.16 -3.76
CA LEU A 36 3.76 -2.90 -3.01
C LEU A 36 2.93 -2.99 -1.72
N LEU A 37 1.73 -3.57 -1.80
CA LEU A 37 0.90 -3.73 -0.62
C LEU A 37 1.61 -4.58 0.43
N VAL A 38 2.14 -5.75 0.04
CA VAL A 38 2.79 -6.66 0.98
C VAL A 38 3.99 -6.00 1.64
N PHE A 39 4.85 -5.33 0.87
CA PHE A 39 6.02 -4.65 1.41
C PHE A 39 5.70 -3.39 2.22
N SER A 40 4.52 -2.78 2.03
CA SER A 40 4.07 -1.66 2.84
C SER A 40 3.40 -2.07 4.16
N LEU A 41 3.12 -3.36 4.40
CA LEU A 41 2.46 -3.82 5.63
C LEU A 41 3.19 -3.41 6.92
N PRO A 42 4.54 -3.49 7.04
CA PRO A 42 5.23 -3.03 8.25
C PRO A 42 5.02 -1.52 8.49
N PHE A 43 5.02 -0.73 7.43
CA PHE A 43 4.76 0.71 7.50
C PHE A 43 3.30 1.01 7.89
N ILE A 44 2.34 0.28 7.33
CA ILE A 44 0.92 0.40 7.69
C ILE A 44 0.71 0.00 9.16
N ALA A 45 1.30 -1.11 9.61
CA ALA A 45 1.24 -1.55 11.00
C ALA A 45 1.83 -0.51 11.96
N LEU A 46 2.94 0.12 11.56
CA LEU A 46 3.54 1.23 12.30
C LEU A 46 2.58 2.42 12.40
N LEU A 47 1.95 2.84 11.31
CA LEU A 47 0.98 3.94 11.32
C LEU A 47 -0.23 3.65 12.23
N LEU A 48 -0.75 2.42 12.20
CA LEU A 48 -1.87 1.98 13.04
C LEU A 48 -1.51 1.96 14.53
N THR A 49 -0.28 1.59 14.86
CA THR A 49 0.18 1.49 16.26
C THR A 49 0.80 2.77 16.79
N ASN A 50 1.23 3.71 15.94
CA ASN A 50 1.93 4.94 16.31
C ASN A 50 1.22 5.78 17.40
N ARG A 51 -0.12 5.71 17.49
CA ARG A 51 -0.89 6.40 18.55
C ARG A 51 -0.47 5.97 19.97
N TYR A 52 -0.09 4.70 20.16
CA TYR A 52 0.42 4.18 21.43
C TYR A 52 1.80 4.76 21.80
N TRP A 53 2.60 5.12 20.78
CA TRP A 53 3.98 5.61 20.94
C TRP A 53 4.08 7.13 21.04
N ARG A 54 2.94 7.85 21.00
CA ARG A 54 2.88 9.31 21.04
C ARG A 54 3.56 9.90 22.28
N GLY A 55 3.44 9.24 23.43
CA GLY A 55 4.04 9.68 24.69
C GLY A 55 5.54 9.39 24.79
N HIS A 56 6.00 8.27 24.24
CA HIS A 56 7.41 7.85 24.32
C HIS A 56 8.29 8.51 23.24
N PHE A 57 7.75 8.74 22.03
CA PHE A 57 8.50 9.26 20.90
C PHE A 57 7.73 10.36 20.12
N PRO A 58 7.55 11.55 20.71
CA PRO A 58 6.74 12.61 20.10
C PRO A 58 7.30 13.11 18.75
N ARG A 59 8.62 13.18 18.59
CA ARG A 59 9.26 13.58 17.32
C ARG A 59 9.01 12.57 16.19
N PHE A 60 8.98 11.28 16.52
CA PHE A 60 8.72 10.20 15.57
C PHE A 60 7.26 10.22 15.12
N TYR A 61 6.33 10.36 16.08
CA TYR A 61 4.90 10.51 15.82
C TYR A 61 4.61 11.68 14.87
N THR A 62 5.16 12.87 15.13
CA THR A 62 4.92 14.06 14.30
C THR A 62 5.52 13.93 12.91
N ARG A 63 6.69 13.28 12.77
CA ARG A 63 7.32 13.07 11.46
C ARG A 63 6.54 12.05 10.62
N LEU A 64 6.11 10.94 11.20
CA LEU A 64 5.30 9.93 10.51
C LEU A 64 3.95 10.47 10.02
N ASN A 65 3.31 11.32 10.82
CA ASN A 65 2.03 11.96 10.46
C ASN A 65 2.21 13.28 9.71
N SER A 66 3.42 13.59 9.22
CA SER A 66 3.65 14.80 8.45
C SER A 66 2.98 14.70 7.07
N THR A 67 2.49 15.84 6.58
CA THR A 67 1.97 15.97 5.20
C THR A 67 2.98 15.48 4.17
N ILE A 68 4.29 15.71 4.40
CA ILE A 68 5.36 15.28 3.50
C ILE A 68 5.37 13.76 3.35
N VAL A 69 5.34 13.01 4.45
CA VAL A 69 5.36 11.54 4.43
C VAL A 69 4.11 11.00 3.74
N THR A 70 2.95 11.60 4.03
CA THR A 70 1.68 11.22 3.42
C THR A 70 1.68 11.45 1.91
N VAL A 71 2.18 12.60 1.46
CA VAL A 71 2.31 12.93 0.04
C VAL A 71 3.29 12.00 -0.66
N ILE A 72 4.45 11.72 -0.07
CA ILE A 72 5.42 10.77 -0.62
C ILE A 72 4.80 9.38 -0.78
N ALA A 73 4.09 8.89 0.25
CA ALA A 73 3.41 7.59 0.18
C ALA A 73 2.34 7.56 -0.92
N ALA A 74 1.54 8.62 -1.05
CA ALA A 74 0.54 8.75 -2.11
C ALA A 74 1.18 8.73 -3.51
N ILE A 75 2.28 9.46 -3.70
CA ILE A 75 3.06 9.48 -4.95
C ILE A 75 3.56 8.06 -5.27
N ILE A 76 4.14 7.35 -4.30
CA ILE A 76 4.63 5.97 -4.51
C ILE A 76 3.50 5.04 -4.95
N VAL A 77 2.31 5.14 -4.34
CA VAL A 77 1.14 4.32 -4.71
C VAL A 77 0.70 4.62 -6.14
N VAL A 78 0.62 5.88 -6.52
CA VAL A 78 0.24 6.29 -7.88
C VAL A 78 1.29 5.84 -8.90
N LEU A 79 2.57 6.04 -8.62
CA LEU A 79 3.67 5.60 -9.49
C LEU A 79 3.66 4.09 -9.68
N TRP A 80 3.44 3.31 -8.61
CA TRP A 80 3.32 1.86 -8.71
C TRP A 80 2.11 1.43 -9.56
N TRP A 81 0.96 2.11 -9.41
CA TRP A 81 -0.21 1.84 -10.23
C TRP A 81 0.03 2.12 -11.71
N LEU A 82 0.71 3.21 -12.04
CA LEU A 82 1.11 3.52 -13.42
C LEU A 82 2.10 2.49 -13.94
N LEU A 83 3.14 2.16 -13.16
CA LEU A 83 4.18 1.21 -13.52
C LEU A 83 3.61 -0.17 -13.84
N ARG A 84 2.75 -0.72 -12.98
CA ARG A 84 2.14 -2.04 -13.21
C ARG A 84 1.24 -2.04 -14.45
N ASN A 85 0.62 -0.91 -14.77
CA ASN A 85 -0.23 -0.83 -15.94
C ASN A 85 0.60 -0.72 -17.23
N LEU A 86 1.64 0.10 -17.22
CA LEU A 86 2.56 0.29 -18.35
C LEU A 86 3.36 -1.00 -18.65
N LEU A 87 3.82 -1.70 -17.61
CA LEU A 87 4.57 -2.94 -17.75
C LEU A 87 3.67 -4.19 -17.82
N ASN A 88 2.34 -4.02 -17.84
CA ASN A 88 1.35 -5.10 -17.81
C ASN A 88 1.51 -6.12 -16.66
N LEU A 89 2.14 -5.73 -15.54
CA LEU A 89 2.33 -6.53 -14.32
C LEU A 89 1.03 -6.79 -13.55
#